data_AF-A0A5E4Q8L9-F1
#
_entry.id   AF-A0A5E4Q8L9-F1
#
_cell.length_a   1.000
_cell.length_b   1.000
_cell.length_c   1.000
_cell.angle_alpha   90.00
_cell.angle_beta   90.00
_cell.angle_gamma   90.00
#
_symmetry.space_group_name_H-M   'P 1'
#
loop_
_entity.id
_entity.type
_entity.pdbx_description
1 polymer ?
#
loop_
_entity_poly.entity_id
_entity_poly.type
_entity_poly.pdbx_seq_one_letter_code
_entity_poly.pdbx_strand_id
1 'polypeptide(L)'
;MECQMCKKVLSKRGSHFVSQGACGGTFHRGCVKGLAADLKMGRIRLHCNNCINDDGSDNEDTDEENQNLSQILKDIQKKVGSLPQLKKQLEMINESMSVLSEKYDKLLTEHEQSKQKIIKSEKNILSLNSKCVYLEKSNIALEQKVHELEQSSLKHNIEIVGIEQLPDEDVEKVVSKIGETMNVSCVDIESARRTRQTKPGVVQGGGEVEYWFIRAANLVRE
;
A
#
# COMPACT_ATOMS: atom_id res chain seq x y z
N MET A 1 39.99 -26.56 -13.25
CA MET A 1 41.17 -26.46 -12.37
C MET A 1 41.21 -25.05 -11.82
N GLU A 2 41.48 -24.90 -10.52
CA GLU A 2 41.49 -23.60 -9.83
C GLU A 2 42.83 -23.37 -9.17
N CYS A 3 43.28 -22.12 -9.15
CA CYS A 3 44.52 -21.73 -8.50
C CYS A 3 44.39 -21.88 -6.99
N GLN A 4 45.23 -22.72 -6.37
CA GLN A 4 45.13 -22.97 -4.94
C GLN A 4 45.38 -21.73 -4.06
N MET A 5 46.11 -20.73 -4.58
CA MET A 5 46.42 -19.50 -3.84
C MET A 5 45.30 -18.45 -3.89
N CYS A 6 44.75 -18.14 -5.06
CA CYS A 6 43.75 -17.06 -5.21
C CYS A 6 42.32 -17.57 -5.45
N LYS A 7 42.13 -18.91 -5.51
CA LYS A 7 40.84 -19.59 -5.74
C LYS A 7 40.12 -19.20 -7.05
N LYS A 8 40.83 -18.59 -8.01
CA LYS A 8 40.28 -18.26 -9.34
C LYS A 8 40.55 -19.38 -10.35
N VAL A 9 39.66 -19.51 -11.34
CA VAL A 9 39.72 -20.53 -12.39
C VAL A 9 41.00 -20.39 -13.25
N LEU A 10 41.64 -21.52 -13.57
CA LEU A 10 42.78 -21.61 -14.49
C LEU A 10 42.28 -21.83 -15.94
N SER A 11 42.88 -21.12 -16.89
CA SER A 11 42.54 -21.26 -18.32
C SER A 11 42.95 -22.64 -18.84
N LYS A 12 42.02 -23.33 -19.53
CA LYS A 12 42.24 -24.67 -20.11
C LYS A 12 43.32 -24.70 -21.20
N ARG A 13 43.63 -23.56 -21.83
CA ARG A 13 44.68 -23.42 -22.86
C ARG A 13 45.89 -22.59 -22.40
N GLY A 14 45.90 -22.14 -21.14
CA GLY A 14 46.93 -21.24 -20.62
C GLY A 14 48.05 -21.97 -19.86
N SER A 15 49.25 -21.38 -19.85
CA SER A 15 50.40 -21.89 -19.11
C SER A 15 50.23 -21.67 -17.59
N HIS A 16 49.91 -22.75 -16.88
CA HIS A 16 49.81 -22.79 -15.41
C HIS A 16 51.03 -23.49 -14.81
N PHE A 17 51.30 -23.23 -13.54
CA PHE A 17 52.38 -23.87 -12.79
C PHE A 17 51.80 -25.03 -11.98
N VAL A 18 52.41 -26.21 -12.07
CA VAL A 18 52.06 -27.39 -11.28
C VAL A 18 53.23 -27.70 -10.37
N SER A 19 53.00 -27.60 -9.06
CA SER A 19 54.03 -27.92 -8.07
C SER A 19 54.24 -29.43 -8.00
N GLN A 20 55.48 -29.89 -8.10
CA GLN A 20 55.87 -31.29 -7.90
C GLN A 20 56.13 -31.63 -6.41
N GLY A 21 55.92 -30.68 -5.49
CA GLY A 21 55.99 -30.95 -4.05
C GLY A 21 54.73 -31.65 -3.52
N ALA A 22 54.74 -32.02 -2.23
CA ALA A 22 53.64 -32.75 -1.56
C ALA A 22 52.27 -32.07 -1.68
N CYS A 23 52.22 -30.75 -1.91
CA CYS A 23 50.96 -30.04 -2.11
C CYS A 23 50.24 -30.37 -3.43
N GLY A 24 50.95 -30.88 -4.46
CA GLY A 24 50.42 -31.19 -5.79
C GLY A 24 49.68 -30.02 -6.47
N GLY A 25 49.90 -28.79 -5.98
CA GLY A 25 49.02 -27.67 -6.25
C GLY A 25 49.20 -27.08 -7.65
N THR A 26 48.10 -26.60 -8.23
CA THR A 26 48.12 -25.84 -9.48
C THR A 26 47.90 -24.35 -9.20
N PHE A 27 48.69 -23.50 -9.87
CA PHE A 27 48.74 -22.06 -9.60
C PHE A 27 48.83 -21.25 -10.89
N HIS A 28 48.31 -20.03 -10.88
CA HIS A 28 48.67 -19.05 -11.91
C HIS A 28 50.16 -18.71 -11.78
N ARG A 29 50.86 -18.50 -12.91
CA ARG A 29 52.28 -18.12 -12.89
C ARG A 29 52.55 -16.84 -12.06
N GLY A 30 51.63 -15.89 -12.09
CA GLY A 30 51.70 -14.65 -11.30
C GLY A 30 51.38 -14.82 -9.82
N CYS A 31 50.78 -15.94 -9.41
CA CYS A 31 50.52 -16.23 -8.00
C CYS A 31 51.73 -16.85 -7.30
N VAL A 32 52.70 -17.42 -8.02
CA VAL A 32 53.91 -17.95 -7.41
C VAL A 32 54.99 -16.86 -7.40
N LYS A 33 55.26 -16.27 -6.23
CA LYS A 33 56.25 -15.19 -6.11
C LYS A 33 57.62 -15.68 -6.59
N GLY A 34 58.25 -14.92 -7.47
CA GLY A 34 59.57 -15.22 -8.05
C GLY A 34 59.55 -16.10 -9.30
N LEU A 35 58.48 -16.85 -9.57
CA LEU A 35 58.44 -17.82 -10.69
C LEU A 35 58.63 -17.17 -12.06
N ALA A 36 58.11 -15.95 -12.26
CA ALA A 36 58.30 -15.21 -13.50
C ALA A 36 59.76 -14.79 -13.73
N ALA A 37 60.52 -14.53 -12.65
CA ALA A 37 61.93 -14.23 -12.74
C ALA A 37 62.75 -15.50 -13.02
N ASP A 38 62.42 -16.61 -12.35
CA ASP A 38 63.07 -17.92 -12.55
C ASP A 38 62.96 -18.39 -14.02
N LEU A 39 61.76 -18.27 -14.61
CA LEU A 39 61.53 -18.61 -16.01
C LEU A 39 62.31 -17.71 -16.99
N LYS A 40 62.45 -16.41 -16.69
CA LYS A 40 63.25 -15.48 -17.50
C LYS A 40 64.75 -15.80 -17.42
N MET A 41 65.19 -16.37 -16.30
CA MET A 41 66.57 -16.82 -16.10
C MET A 41 66.83 -18.25 -16.58
N GLY A 42 65.85 -18.90 -17.23
CA GLY A 42 65.97 -20.28 -17.70
C GLY A 42 65.98 -21.33 -16.59
N ARG A 43 65.69 -20.97 -15.34
CA ARG A 43 65.57 -21.92 -14.23
C ARG A 43 64.19 -22.55 -14.20
N ILE A 44 64.15 -23.88 -14.23
CA ILE A 44 62.92 -24.65 -14.07
C ILE A 44 62.69 -24.85 -12.58
N ARG A 45 61.73 -24.11 -12.03
CA ARG A 45 61.29 -24.30 -10.65
C ARG A 45 60.33 -25.49 -10.59
N LEU A 46 60.53 -26.39 -9.62
CA LEU A 46 59.70 -27.60 -9.47
C LEU A 46 58.74 -27.51 -8.26
N HIS A 47 59.05 -26.69 -7.26
CA HIS A 47 58.27 -26.60 -6.02
C HIS A 47 57.72 -25.17 -5.77
N CYS A 48 56.54 -25.08 -5.14
CA CYS A 48 55.96 -23.81 -4.71
C CYS A 48 56.65 -23.26 -3.45
N ASN A 49 56.41 -21.98 -3.14
CA ASN A 49 57.02 -21.31 -1.97
C ASN A 49 56.71 -22.01 -0.64
N ASN A 50 55.54 -22.67 -0.54
CA ASN A 50 55.16 -23.37 0.68
C ASN A 50 55.87 -24.73 0.85
N CYS A 51 56.41 -25.30 -0.21
CA CYS A 51 57.14 -26.58 -0.18
C CYS A 51 58.66 -26.40 -0.12
N ILE A 52 59.18 -25.18 -0.25
CA ILE A 52 60.62 -24.89 -0.23
C ILE A 52 61.09 -24.50 1.18
N ASN A 53 60.18 -24.07 2.05
CA ASN A 53 60.52 -23.61 3.40
C ASN A 53 60.66 -24.74 4.43
N ASP A 54 60.64 -26.02 4.02
CA ASP A 54 60.63 -27.17 4.94
C ASP A 54 61.94 -27.97 4.94
N ASP A 55 62.93 -27.60 4.10
CA ASP A 55 64.21 -28.31 4.02
C ASP A 55 65.42 -27.36 4.18
N GLY A 56 65.99 -27.35 5.40
CA GLY A 56 67.30 -26.77 5.77
C GLY A 56 67.20 -25.84 7.00
N SER A 57 67.98 -25.98 8.07
CA SER A 57 69.28 -26.61 8.26
C SER A 57 69.61 -26.61 9.77
N ASP A 58 70.15 -27.71 10.29
CA ASP A 58 70.84 -27.80 11.59
C ASP A 58 71.95 -26.74 11.73
N ASN A 59 71.95 -25.99 12.84
CA ASN A 59 73.11 -25.70 13.71
C ASN A 59 72.92 -24.43 14.58
N GLU A 60 73.34 -24.54 15.85
CA GLU A 60 73.64 -23.51 16.86
C GLU A 60 72.58 -23.23 17.96
N ASP A 61 72.50 -24.20 18.89
CA ASP A 61 71.77 -24.20 20.17
C ASP A 61 72.24 -23.14 21.21
N THR A 62 72.45 -21.87 20.86
CA THR A 62 72.69 -20.86 21.94
C THR A 62 72.20 -19.42 21.68
N ASP A 63 71.65 -19.10 20.50
CA ASP A 63 71.09 -17.76 20.20
C ASP A 63 69.57 -17.74 19.91
N GLU A 64 68.93 -18.91 19.76
CA GLU A 64 67.49 -19.02 19.44
C GLU A 64 66.57 -18.51 20.56
N GLU A 65 66.94 -18.69 21.83
CA GLU A 65 66.13 -18.24 22.98
C GLU A 65 66.06 -16.71 23.07
N ASN A 66 67.18 -16.01 22.80
CA ASN A 66 67.24 -14.55 22.81
C ASN A 66 66.52 -13.93 21.61
N GLN A 67 66.59 -14.56 20.43
CA GLN A 67 65.84 -14.13 19.26
C GLN A 67 64.32 -14.34 19.45
N ASN A 68 63.92 -15.47 20.05
CA ASN A 68 62.53 -15.72 20.42
C ASN A 68 62.02 -14.71 21.45
N LEU A 69 62.79 -14.40 22.49
CA LEU A 69 62.41 -13.40 23.49
C LEU A 69 62.23 -12.00 22.88
N SER A 70 63.15 -11.59 22.00
CA SER A 70 63.07 -10.31 21.29
C SER A 70 61.83 -10.24 20.37
N GLN A 71 61.51 -11.34 19.70
CA GLN A 71 60.32 -11.44 18.85
C GLN A 71 59.03 -11.37 19.69
N ILE A 72 58.98 -12.08 20.82
CA ILE A 72 57.85 -12.04 21.76
C ILE A 72 57.63 -10.62 22.29
N LEU A 73 58.70 -9.90 22.66
CA LEU A 73 58.58 -8.52 23.13
C LEU A 73 58.07 -7.56 22.05
N LYS A 74 58.51 -7.73 20.80
CA LYS A 74 57.98 -6.96 19.65
C LYS A 74 56.50 -7.26 19.43
N ASP A 75 56.09 -8.52 19.54
CA ASP A 75 54.69 -8.91 19.37
C ASP A 75 53.82 -8.42 20.52
N ILE A 76 54.32 -8.43 21.76
CA ILE A 76 53.66 -7.82 22.92
C ILE A 76 53.51 -6.32 22.67
N GLN A 77 54.57 -5.62 22.28
CA GLN A 77 54.53 -4.18 22.04
C GLN A 77 53.56 -3.82 20.90
N LYS A 78 53.50 -4.65 19.85
CA LYS A 78 52.54 -4.49 18.75
C LYS A 78 51.09 -4.71 19.20
N LYS A 79 50.82 -5.73 20.02
CA LYS A 79 49.48 -6.01 20.57
C LYS A 79 49.05 -4.97 21.61
N VAL A 80 49.96 -4.51 22.45
CA VAL A 80 49.71 -3.43 23.42
C VAL A 80 49.48 -2.12 22.68
N GLY A 81 50.23 -1.87 21.60
CA GLY A 81 50.06 -0.70 20.74
C GLY A 81 48.70 -0.62 20.03
N SER A 82 47.98 -1.74 19.84
CA SER A 82 46.63 -1.74 19.26
C SER A 82 45.51 -1.54 20.29
N LEU A 83 45.79 -1.66 21.60
CA LEU A 83 44.79 -1.47 22.66
C LEU A 83 44.12 -0.08 22.65
N PRO A 84 44.82 1.04 22.40
CA PRO A 84 44.17 2.36 22.32
C PRO A 84 43.14 2.44 21.17
N GLN A 85 43.41 1.78 20.04
CA GLN A 85 42.48 1.74 18.93
C GLN A 85 41.23 0.91 19.27
N LEU A 86 41.41 -0.24 19.91
CA LEU A 86 40.29 -1.06 20.40
C LEU A 86 39.45 -0.31 21.43
N LYS A 87 40.09 0.40 22.37
CA LYS A 87 39.41 1.26 23.34
C LYS A 87 38.54 2.31 22.65
N LYS A 88 39.09 3.01 21.64
CA LYS A 88 38.32 3.99 20.86
C LYS A 88 37.14 3.36 20.13
N GLN A 89 37.30 2.15 19.58
CA GLN A 89 36.19 1.43 18.94
C GLN A 89 35.08 1.07 19.95
N LEU A 90 35.45 0.63 21.15
CA LEU A 90 34.49 0.35 22.22
C LEU A 90 33.72 1.61 22.65
N GLU A 91 34.40 2.74 22.77
CA GLU A 91 33.77 4.03 23.09
C GLU A 91 32.74 4.42 22.02
N MET A 92 33.11 4.34 20.73
CA MET A 92 32.17 4.63 19.63
C MET A 92 30.97 3.67 19.59
N ILE A 93 31.18 2.38 19.89
CA ILE A 93 30.09 1.40 19.97
C ILE A 93 29.16 1.76 21.12
N ASN A 94 29.70 2.13 22.28
CA ASN A 94 28.92 2.51 23.44
C ASN A 94 28.08 3.77 23.19
N GLU A 95 28.66 4.79 22.55
CA GLU A 95 27.92 5.99 22.11
C GLU A 95 26.80 5.64 21.13
N SER A 96 27.10 4.80 20.13
CA SER A 96 26.12 4.35 19.14
C SER A 96 24.97 3.57 19.79
N MET A 97 25.26 2.75 20.80
CA MET A 97 24.27 2.01 21.57
C MET A 97 23.35 2.95 22.36
N SER A 98 23.90 3.98 23.00
CA SER A 98 23.11 4.98 23.73
C SER A 98 22.12 5.69 22.80
N VAL A 99 22.59 6.18 21.65
CA VAL A 99 21.74 6.86 20.65
C VAL A 99 20.66 5.92 20.11
N LEU A 100 21.00 4.64 19.89
CA LEU A 100 20.02 3.66 19.41
C LEU A 100 18.95 3.37 20.46
N SER A 101 19.31 3.28 21.74
CA SER A 101 18.38 3.13 22.85
C SER A 101 17.37 4.28 22.89
N GLU A 102 17.85 5.52 22.84
CA GLU A 102 16.98 6.71 22.84
C GLU A 102 16.02 6.73 21.65
N LYS A 103 16.50 6.37 20.45
CA LYS A 103 15.66 6.27 19.26
C LYS A 103 14.60 5.18 19.39
N TYR A 104 14.95 4.05 20.02
CA TYR A 104 14.02 2.96 20.25
C TYR A 104 12.91 3.35 21.23
N ASP A 105 13.26 4.02 22.33
CA ASP A 105 12.28 4.53 23.29
C ASP A 105 11.34 5.55 22.64
N LYS A 106 11.88 6.47 21.84
CA LYS A 106 11.07 7.41 21.07
C LYS A 106 10.10 6.68 20.13
N LEU A 107 10.59 5.68 19.39
CA LEU A 107 9.75 4.90 18.47
C LEU A 107 8.62 4.18 19.22
N LEU A 108 8.90 3.61 20.39
CA LEU A 108 7.87 2.97 21.23
C LEU A 108 6.80 3.97 21.67
N THR A 109 7.19 5.16 22.11
CA THR A 109 6.23 6.19 22.53
C THR A 109 5.36 6.67 21.36
N GLU A 110 5.95 6.91 20.18
CA GLU A 110 5.21 7.31 18.98
C GLU A 110 4.26 6.21 18.50
N HIS A 111 4.70 4.94 18.56
CA HIS A 111 3.89 3.79 18.20
C HIS A 111 2.65 3.67 19.11
N GLU A 112 2.82 3.79 20.43
CA GLU A 112 1.69 3.74 21.38
C GLU A 112 0.72 4.91 21.16
N GLN A 113 1.23 6.13 20.94
CA GLN A 113 0.39 7.27 20.60
C GLN A 113 -0.39 7.06 19.29
N SER A 114 0.26 6.49 18.27
CA SER A 114 -0.38 6.16 16.99
C SER A 114 -1.51 5.14 17.19
N LYS A 115 -1.25 4.07 17.95
CA LYS A 115 -2.25 3.06 18.28
C LYS A 115 -3.47 3.66 18.99
N GLN A 116 -3.27 4.56 19.94
CA GLN A 116 -4.37 5.25 20.62
C GLN A 116 -5.19 6.14 19.68
N LYS A 117 -4.53 6.84 18.75
CA LYS A 117 -5.22 7.62 17.71
C LYS A 117 -6.06 6.73 16.78
N ILE A 118 -5.53 5.58 16.38
CA ILE A 118 -6.26 4.60 15.55
C ILE A 118 -7.53 4.14 16.27
N ILE A 119 -7.42 3.69 17.52
CA ILE A 119 -8.57 3.23 18.33
C ILE A 119 -9.63 4.34 18.46
N LYS A 120 -9.21 5.60 18.68
CA LYS A 120 -10.14 6.74 18.75
C LYS A 120 -10.86 6.98 17.42
N SER A 121 -10.12 6.93 16.32
CA SER A 121 -10.69 7.09 14.97
C SER A 121 -11.67 5.97 14.62
N GLU A 122 -11.36 4.71 14.94
CA GLU A 122 -12.26 3.57 14.76
C GLU A 122 -13.58 3.75 15.52
N LYS A 123 -13.51 4.18 16.79
CA LYS A 123 -14.71 4.48 17.57
C LYS A 123 -15.56 5.59 16.95
N ASN A 124 -14.92 6.63 16.42
CA ASN A 124 -15.62 7.72 15.73
C ASN A 124 -16.30 7.24 14.45
N ILE A 125 -15.63 6.41 13.66
CA ILE A 125 -16.19 5.80 12.44
C ILE A 125 -17.43 4.97 12.78
N LEU A 126 -17.35 4.11 13.81
CA LEU A 126 -18.49 3.30 14.25
C LEU A 126 -19.68 4.16 14.71
N SER A 127 -19.41 5.25 15.44
CA SER A 127 -20.45 6.19 15.87
C SER A 127 -21.11 6.91 14.69
N LEU A 128 -20.32 7.38 13.73
CA LEU A 128 -20.82 8.04 12.52
C LEU A 128 -21.65 7.09 11.66
N ASN A 129 -21.17 5.87 11.44
CA ASN A 129 -21.91 4.86 10.68
C ASN A 129 -23.28 4.57 11.31
N SER A 130 -23.33 4.46 12.63
CA SER A 130 -24.59 4.25 13.36
C SER A 130 -25.56 5.42 13.18
N LYS A 131 -25.06 6.67 13.15
CA LYS A 131 -25.87 7.86 12.85
C LYS A 131 -26.36 7.88 11.40
N CYS A 132 -25.52 7.52 10.44
CA CYS A 132 -25.92 7.45 9.03
C CYS A 132 -27.06 6.44 8.83
N VAL A 133 -26.92 5.22 9.36
CA VAL A 133 -27.97 4.19 9.28
C VAL A 133 -29.27 4.66 9.92
N TYR A 134 -29.20 5.36 11.06
CA TYR A 134 -30.39 5.93 11.70
C TYR A 134 -31.07 6.98 10.82
N LEU A 135 -30.29 7.91 10.25
CA LEU A 135 -30.80 8.97 9.39
C LEU A 135 -31.40 8.41 8.09
N GLU A 136 -30.80 7.39 7.49
CA GLU A 136 -31.33 6.69 6.33
C GLU A 136 -32.71 6.08 6.62
N LYS A 137 -32.84 5.37 7.75
CA LYS A 137 -34.13 4.81 8.18
C LYS A 137 -35.17 5.90 8.43
N SER A 138 -34.76 7.01 9.05
CA SER A 138 -35.65 8.15 9.28
C SER A 138 -36.09 8.78 7.96
N ASN A 139 -35.20 8.88 6.98
CA ASN A 139 -35.52 9.46 5.68
C ASN A 139 -36.51 8.58 4.93
N ILE A 140 -36.29 7.26 4.89
CA ILE A 140 -37.21 6.30 4.28
C ILE A 140 -38.61 6.40 4.92
N ALA A 141 -38.69 6.50 6.25
CA ALA A 141 -39.98 6.63 6.95
C ALA A 141 -40.70 7.96 6.60
N LEU A 142 -39.94 9.05 6.42
CA LEU A 142 -40.50 10.34 6.01
C LEU A 142 -40.96 10.31 4.56
N GLU A 143 -40.19 9.71 3.64
CA GLU A 143 -40.56 9.53 2.24
C GLU A 143 -41.86 8.71 2.11
N GLN A 144 -41.98 7.62 2.87
CA GLN A 144 -43.21 6.84 2.93
C GLN A 144 -44.40 7.67 3.41
N LYS A 145 -44.22 8.46 4.47
CA LYS A 145 -45.28 9.32 5.00
C LYS A 145 -45.69 10.42 4.02
N VAL A 146 -44.73 11.01 3.30
CA VAL A 146 -45.02 11.99 2.24
C VAL A 146 -45.83 11.31 1.14
N HIS A 147 -45.43 10.14 0.69
CA HIS A 147 -46.15 9.38 -0.32
C HIS A 147 -47.58 9.05 0.11
N GLU A 148 -47.78 8.61 1.36
CA GLU A 148 -49.12 8.36 1.93
C GLU A 148 -49.99 9.61 1.94
N LEU A 149 -49.43 10.76 2.33
CA LEU A 149 -50.14 12.04 2.34
C LEU A 149 -50.51 12.50 0.94
N GLU A 150 -49.60 12.34 -0.03
CA GLU A 150 -49.86 12.65 -1.44
C GLU A 150 -50.99 11.77 -1.98
N GLN A 151 -50.92 10.45 -1.80
CA GLN A 151 -51.97 9.53 -2.24
C GLN A 151 -53.30 9.82 -1.54
N SER A 152 -53.29 10.10 -0.24
CA SER A 152 -54.50 10.50 0.50
C SER A 152 -55.09 11.81 -0.02
N SER A 153 -54.27 12.77 -0.43
CA SER A 153 -54.73 14.04 -0.99
C SER A 153 -55.33 13.90 -2.40
N LEU A 154 -54.92 12.86 -3.13
CA LEU A 154 -55.38 12.53 -4.47
C LEU A 154 -56.54 11.53 -4.49
N LYS A 155 -56.87 10.90 -3.37
CA LYS A 155 -57.90 9.85 -3.27
C LYS A 155 -59.27 10.24 -3.86
N HIS A 156 -59.63 11.53 -3.77
CA HIS A 156 -60.89 12.07 -4.27
C HIS A 156 -60.70 12.90 -5.54
N ASN A 157 -59.54 12.80 -6.17
CA ASN A 157 -59.23 13.52 -7.40
C ASN A 157 -59.35 12.58 -8.59
N ILE A 158 -60.10 13.00 -9.61
CA ILE A 158 -60.25 12.25 -10.86
C ILE A 158 -59.55 13.04 -11.95
N GLU A 159 -58.62 12.37 -12.63
CA GLU A 159 -57.97 12.89 -13.83
C GLU A 159 -58.68 12.38 -15.08
N ILE A 160 -59.24 13.31 -15.86
CA ILE A 160 -59.82 13.04 -17.18
C ILE A 160 -58.77 13.41 -18.21
N VAL A 161 -58.63 12.63 -19.28
CA VAL A 161 -57.56 12.82 -20.28
C VAL A 161 -58.14 12.75 -21.67
N GLY A 162 -57.54 13.47 -22.63
CA GLY A 162 -57.96 13.39 -24.04
C GLY A 162 -59.20 14.22 -24.41
N ILE A 163 -59.59 15.20 -23.60
CA ILE A 163 -60.63 16.18 -24.00
C ILE A 163 -59.94 17.41 -24.58
N GLU A 164 -60.27 17.72 -25.83
CA GLU A 164 -59.81 18.92 -26.53
C GLU A 164 -60.15 20.19 -25.76
N GLN A 165 -59.27 21.20 -25.83
CA GLN A 165 -59.48 22.51 -25.21
C GLN A 165 -60.09 23.46 -26.22
N LEU A 166 -61.25 24.03 -25.87
CA LEU A 166 -61.90 25.05 -26.70
C LEU A 166 -61.65 26.45 -26.10
N PRO A 167 -61.50 27.49 -26.95
CA PRO A 167 -61.40 28.87 -26.47
C PRO A 167 -62.68 29.27 -25.72
N ASP A 168 -62.51 29.97 -24.60
CA ASP A 168 -63.59 30.45 -23.73
C ASP A 168 -64.53 29.35 -23.20
N GLU A 169 -64.02 28.12 -23.04
CA GLU A 169 -64.80 27.02 -22.48
C GLU A 169 -65.12 27.20 -20.99
N ASP A 170 -66.30 26.71 -20.59
CA ASP A 170 -66.70 26.60 -19.20
C ASP A 170 -66.42 25.17 -18.71
N VAL A 171 -65.34 25.02 -17.95
CA VAL A 171 -64.81 23.73 -17.47
C VAL A 171 -65.86 22.96 -16.67
N GLU A 172 -66.68 23.62 -15.85
CA GLU A 172 -67.70 22.97 -15.03
C GLU A 172 -68.83 22.37 -15.87
N LYS A 173 -69.24 23.10 -16.93
CA LYS A 173 -70.25 22.59 -17.88
C LYS A 173 -69.75 21.38 -18.66
N VAL A 174 -68.48 21.42 -19.09
CA VAL A 174 -67.87 20.28 -19.81
C VAL A 174 -67.85 19.04 -18.91
N VAL A 175 -67.40 19.18 -17.65
CA VAL A 175 -67.38 18.08 -16.68
C VAL A 175 -68.79 17.55 -16.40
N SER A 176 -69.77 18.44 -16.24
CA SER A 176 -71.18 18.05 -16.03
C SER A 176 -71.71 17.21 -17.19
N LYS A 177 -71.45 17.61 -18.44
CA LYS A 177 -71.84 16.87 -19.64
C LYS A 177 -71.16 15.51 -19.74
N ILE A 178 -69.89 15.41 -19.34
CA ILE A 178 -69.18 14.12 -19.26
C ILE A 178 -69.83 13.22 -18.22
N GLY A 179 -70.12 13.74 -17.03
CA GLY A 179 -70.82 13.00 -15.98
C GLY A 179 -72.20 12.49 -16.41
N GLU A 180 -73.00 13.33 -17.05
CA GLU A 180 -74.28 12.95 -17.65
C GLU A 180 -74.12 11.82 -18.68
N THR A 181 -73.10 11.92 -19.55
CA THR A 181 -72.80 10.90 -20.57
C THR A 181 -72.40 9.56 -19.94
N MET A 182 -71.70 9.61 -18.80
CA MET A 182 -71.29 8.43 -18.05
C MET A 182 -72.35 7.94 -17.05
N ASN A 183 -73.49 8.62 -16.96
CA ASN A 183 -74.56 8.36 -15.98
C ASN A 183 -74.07 8.44 -14.51
N VAL A 184 -73.24 9.44 -14.21
CA VAL A 184 -72.68 9.72 -12.88
C VAL A 184 -73.13 11.10 -12.38
N SER A 185 -73.54 11.18 -11.11
CA SER A 185 -73.93 12.44 -10.47
C SER A 185 -72.73 13.37 -10.30
N CYS A 186 -72.90 14.65 -10.67
CA CYS A 186 -71.89 15.70 -10.53
C CYS A 186 -72.10 16.61 -9.30
N VAL A 187 -73.06 16.28 -8.43
CA VAL A 187 -73.46 17.14 -7.29
C VAL A 187 -72.34 17.32 -6.26
N ASP A 188 -71.46 16.33 -6.13
CA ASP A 188 -70.40 16.32 -5.11
C ASP A 188 -69.04 16.81 -5.62
N ILE A 189 -69.00 17.50 -6.76
CA ILE A 189 -67.77 18.08 -7.31
C ILE A 189 -67.46 19.39 -6.58
N GLU A 190 -66.32 19.43 -5.88
CA GLU A 190 -65.87 20.64 -5.17
C GLU A 190 -65.28 21.67 -6.13
N SER A 191 -64.47 21.21 -7.09
CA SER A 191 -63.87 22.07 -8.11
C SER A 191 -63.43 21.26 -9.32
N ALA A 192 -63.47 21.90 -10.49
CA ALA A 192 -62.93 21.39 -11.73
C ALA A 192 -61.96 22.42 -12.33
N ARG A 193 -60.79 21.96 -12.76
CA ARG A 193 -59.82 22.83 -13.44
C ARG A 193 -59.01 22.07 -14.49
N ARG A 194 -58.60 22.81 -15.53
CA ARG A 194 -57.53 22.39 -16.43
C ARG A 194 -56.21 22.41 -15.65
N THR A 195 -55.42 21.34 -15.78
CA THR A 195 -54.08 21.30 -15.19
C THR A 195 -53.07 21.38 -16.31
N ARG A 196 -52.25 22.44 -16.30
CA ARG A 196 -51.11 22.52 -17.21
C ARG A 196 -50.10 21.45 -16.80
N GLN A 197 -49.71 20.58 -17.73
CA GLN A 197 -48.60 19.68 -17.46
C GLN A 197 -47.29 20.48 -17.40
N THR A 198 -46.81 20.75 -16.19
CA THR A 198 -45.37 20.93 -16.00
C THR A 198 -44.73 19.56 -16.16
N LYS A 199 -44.27 19.21 -17.36
CA LYS A 199 -43.42 18.03 -17.56
C LYS A 199 -42.26 18.09 -16.54
N PRO A 200 -42.09 17.09 -15.65
CA PRO A 200 -40.91 17.01 -14.82
C PRO A 200 -39.73 16.73 -15.75
N GLY A 201 -38.91 17.75 -16.02
CA GLY A 201 -37.63 17.61 -16.73
C GLY A 201 -37.58 17.97 -18.22
N VAL A 202 -38.59 18.62 -18.81
CA VAL A 202 -38.51 19.08 -20.22
C VAL A 202 -38.51 20.60 -20.30
N VAL A 203 -37.34 21.16 -20.67
CA VAL A 203 -37.22 22.53 -21.18
C VAL A 203 -38.14 22.68 -22.38
N GLN A 204 -38.98 23.72 -22.32
CA GLN A 204 -40.07 24.02 -23.25
C GLN A 204 -39.73 23.75 -24.73
N GLY A 205 -40.58 22.93 -25.37
CA GLY A 205 -40.51 22.64 -26.79
C GLY A 205 -41.78 21.93 -27.27
N GLY A 206 -42.79 22.73 -27.63
CA GLY A 206 -43.86 22.48 -28.60
C GLY A 206 -44.61 21.14 -28.56
N GLY A 207 -45.87 21.18 -28.10
CA GLY A 207 -46.87 20.11 -28.26
C GLY A 207 -47.54 19.78 -26.93
N GLU A 208 -48.51 20.59 -26.52
CA GLU A 208 -49.29 20.40 -25.30
C GLU A 208 -50.40 19.36 -25.55
N VAL A 209 -50.36 18.27 -24.78
CA VAL A 209 -51.53 17.41 -24.55
C VAL A 209 -51.88 17.61 -23.08
N GLU A 210 -53.03 18.20 -22.79
CA GLU A 210 -53.45 18.59 -21.44
C GLU A 210 -54.46 17.60 -20.83
N TYR A 211 -54.39 17.49 -19.51
CA TYR A 211 -55.10 16.54 -18.66
C TYR A 211 -55.94 17.32 -17.61
N TRP A 212 -56.99 16.71 -17.06
CA TRP A 212 -57.96 17.35 -16.17
C TRP A 212 -57.75 16.95 -14.71
N PHE A 213 -58.22 17.76 -13.77
CA PHE A 213 -58.36 17.38 -12.36
C PHE A 213 -59.76 17.77 -11.87
N ILE A 214 -60.50 16.80 -11.35
CA ILE A 214 -61.77 16.99 -10.63
C ILE A 214 -61.51 16.65 -9.18
N ARG A 215 -61.78 17.55 -8.24
CA ARG A 215 -61.72 17.24 -6.80
C ARG A 215 -63.15 17.02 -6.30
N ALA A 216 -63.45 15.82 -5.79
CA ALA A 216 -64.74 15.48 -5.21
C ALA A 216 -64.75 15.78 -3.70
N ALA A 217 -65.83 16.40 -3.21
CA ALA A 217 -65.90 16.91 -1.84
C ALA A 217 -66.04 15.83 -0.77
N ASN A 218 -66.60 14.65 -1.06
CA ASN A 218 -66.67 13.53 -0.13
C ASN A 218 -67.17 12.28 -0.85
N LEU A 219 -66.29 11.29 -1.03
CA LEU A 219 -66.70 9.91 -1.30
C LEU A 219 -66.37 9.08 -0.05
N VAL A 220 -67.11 9.35 1.03
CA VAL A 220 -67.34 8.37 2.10
C VAL A 220 -68.72 7.81 1.83
N ARG A 221 -68.78 6.69 1.12
CA ARG A 221 -69.93 5.78 1.21
C ARG A 221 -69.53 4.68 2.18
N GLU A 222 -70.33 4.55 3.23
CA GLU A 222 -70.39 3.39 4.13
C GLU A 222 -70.62 2.09 3.35
#